data_AF-A0A367HQW2-F1
#
_entry.id   AF-A0A367HQW2-F1
#
_cell.length_a   1.000
_cell.length_b   1.000
_cell.length_c   1.000
_cell.angle_alpha   90.00
_cell.angle_beta   90.00
_cell.angle_gamma   90.00
#
_symmetry.space_group_name_H-M   'P 1'
#
loop_
_entity.id
_entity.type
_entity.pdbx_description
1 polymer ?
#
loop_
_entity_poly.entity_id
_entity_poly.type
_entity_poly.pdbx_seq_one_letter_code
_entity_poly.pdbx_strand_id
1 'polypeptide(L)'
;MPRDTSATVAFVESPVQLLNVLEWAHSPGPLLDGVPAQQRPGAPDLSELTVVVLSPTDPMSRGQLRRMAELARDAGTRVRWEEARGGLTAPLHTIGGLTPTLRRADRIVMGDPFSRYVQLLLTVARARDLVVVDDGTATMEFVSQLARGERLVRWHRRGSRAGARDLLFAPVSAAARRRLTPARRRDVEVFSAMPVEAPEGVTVTPNTFGWTRANFGPPRLTKGADLVGTSLVETGVVDPESYLTAVGMLARAHGVTRYFAHRRESAEKLHTLHARTGLEVVRPDLPLELIARRGPVGRTILSFPSTVVHTLPLALAGTGVSVVVCDIDPRWLTDKASPRAQGFLDGVTGTARAAHGLATVAA
;
A
#
# COMPACT_ATOMS: atom_id res chain seq x y z
N MET A 1 2.47 -12.72 36.68
CA MET A 1 3.38 -11.78 35.98
C MET A 1 2.71 -11.33 34.70
N PRO A 2 2.55 -10.02 34.44
CA PRO A 2 2.03 -9.56 33.17
C PRO A 2 3.07 -9.92 32.09
N ARG A 3 2.64 -10.58 31.02
CA ARG A 3 3.47 -10.73 29.82
C ARG A 3 3.47 -9.37 29.13
N ASP A 4 4.38 -8.51 29.55
CA ASP A 4 4.37 -7.10 29.14
C ASP A 4 5.07 -6.85 27.80
N THR A 5 5.39 -7.92 27.05
CA THR A 5 5.88 -7.82 25.68
C THR A 5 5.18 -8.86 24.80
N SER A 6 4.37 -8.40 23.86
CA SER A 6 3.65 -9.26 22.91
C SER A 6 4.49 -9.48 21.65
N ALA A 7 4.94 -10.71 21.43
CA ALA A 7 5.73 -11.03 20.25
C ALA A 7 4.92 -10.76 18.98
N THR A 8 5.43 -9.88 18.10
CA THR A 8 4.72 -9.43 16.90
C THR A 8 5.45 -9.87 15.64
N VAL A 9 4.71 -10.47 14.70
CA VAL A 9 5.25 -10.83 13.37
C VAL A 9 4.48 -10.10 12.29
N ALA A 10 5.20 -9.36 11.45
CA ALA A 10 4.64 -8.66 10.30
C ALA A 10 5.00 -9.35 8.99
N PHE A 11 4.06 -9.52 8.08
CA PHE A 11 4.29 -10.06 6.74
C PHE A 11 4.16 -8.97 5.69
N VAL A 12 5.21 -8.81 4.88
CA VAL A 12 5.24 -7.81 3.80
C VAL A 12 5.72 -8.43 2.48
N GLU A 13 5.04 -8.07 1.41
CA GLU A 13 5.26 -8.52 0.03
C GLU A 13 5.57 -7.34 -0.91
N SER A 14 5.37 -6.10 -0.44
CA SER A 14 5.60 -4.88 -1.21
C SER A 14 6.31 -3.79 -0.38
N PRO A 15 7.02 -2.85 -1.04
CA PRO A 15 7.67 -1.73 -0.35
C PRO A 15 6.69 -0.85 0.44
N VAL A 16 5.49 -0.64 -0.09
CA VAL A 16 4.43 0.17 0.55
C VAL A 16 3.90 -0.52 1.80
N GLN A 17 3.71 -1.85 1.77
CA GLN A 17 3.32 -2.60 2.96
C GLN A 17 4.38 -2.46 4.06
N LEU A 18 5.67 -2.52 3.72
CA LEU A 18 6.74 -2.30 4.70
C LEU A 18 6.74 -0.87 5.25
N LEU A 19 6.49 0.14 4.41
CA LEU A 19 6.32 1.51 4.90
C LEU A 19 5.16 1.60 5.90
N ASN A 20 4.01 1.01 5.60
CA ASN A 20 2.85 1.06 6.49
C ASN A 20 3.01 0.24 7.77
N VAL A 21 3.82 -0.84 7.76
CA VAL A 21 4.22 -1.53 9.00
C VAL A 21 5.09 -0.61 9.86
N LEU A 22 6.02 0.13 9.28
CA LEU A 22 6.87 1.08 10.02
C LEU A 22 6.05 2.24 10.58
N GLU A 23 5.11 2.80 9.79
CA GLU A 23 4.16 3.81 10.27
C GLU A 23 3.34 3.29 11.45
N TRP A 24 2.77 2.09 11.32
CA TRP A 24 1.98 1.49 12.37
C TRP A 24 2.79 1.27 13.65
N ALA A 25 4.00 0.72 13.53
CA ALA A 25 4.86 0.39 14.66
C ALA A 25 5.35 1.63 15.43
N HIS A 26 5.44 2.78 14.76
CA HIS A 26 5.87 4.06 15.34
C HIS A 26 4.71 5.05 15.58
N SER A 27 3.47 4.64 15.32
CA SER A 27 2.32 5.52 15.51
C SER A 27 2.11 5.76 17.02
N PRO A 28 2.09 7.01 17.49
CA PRO A 28 1.79 7.31 18.88
C PRO A 28 0.36 6.86 19.23
N GLY A 29 0.11 6.61 20.52
CA GLY A 29 -1.26 6.44 21.01
C GLY A 29 -2.10 7.70 20.79
N PRO A 30 -3.43 7.62 20.93
CA PRO A 30 -4.27 8.81 20.93
C PRO A 30 -3.72 9.83 21.94
N LEU A 31 -3.43 11.04 21.48
CA LEU A 31 -3.07 12.15 22.36
C LEU A 31 -4.36 12.59 23.06
N LEU A 32 -4.47 12.29 24.35
CA LEU A 32 -5.44 12.95 25.22
C LEU A 32 -4.85 14.30 25.63
N ASP A 33 -5.63 15.37 25.55
CA ASP A 33 -5.17 16.72 25.91
C ASP A 33 -4.56 16.74 27.32
N GLY A 34 -3.35 17.29 27.43
CA GLY A 34 -2.62 17.43 28.70
C GLY A 34 -1.87 16.18 29.18
N VAL A 35 -1.89 15.07 28.45
CA VAL A 35 -1.11 13.86 28.77
C VAL A 35 0.07 13.72 27.79
N PRO A 36 1.32 13.51 28.25
CA PRO A 36 2.44 13.21 27.37
C PRO A 36 2.11 12.03 26.45
N ALA A 37 2.55 12.08 25.19
CA ALA A 37 2.33 11.00 24.23
C ALA A 37 2.78 9.65 24.81
N GLN A 38 1.83 8.79 25.13
CA GLN A 38 2.12 7.42 25.54
C GLN A 38 2.21 6.52 24.30
N GLN A 39 3.03 5.47 24.39
CA GLN A 39 2.92 4.37 23.44
C GLN A 39 1.46 3.91 23.41
N ARG A 40 0.92 3.74 22.20
CA ARG A 40 -0.45 3.29 22.02
C ARG A 40 -0.69 2.03 22.85
N PRO A 41 -1.86 1.84 23.46
CA PRO A 41 -2.26 0.54 24.00
C PRO A 41 -2.13 -0.51 22.88
N GLY A 42 -1.12 -1.37 23.00
CA GLY A 42 -0.76 -2.35 21.99
C GLY A 42 0.21 -1.90 20.90
N ALA A 43 0.78 -0.69 20.83
CA ALA A 43 1.93 -0.49 19.92
C ALA A 43 3.03 -1.52 20.27
N PRO A 44 3.58 -2.25 19.28
CA PRO A 44 4.56 -3.27 19.59
C PRO A 44 5.82 -2.62 20.16
N ASP A 45 6.44 -3.28 21.12
CA ASP A 45 7.86 -3.05 21.37
C ASP A 45 8.61 -3.41 20.08
N LEU A 46 9.31 -2.42 19.50
CA LEU A 46 10.06 -2.60 18.25
C LEU A 46 11.10 -3.71 18.35
N SER A 47 11.64 -3.98 19.54
CA SER A 47 12.60 -5.07 19.78
C SER A 47 11.96 -6.47 19.65
N GLU A 48 10.65 -6.54 19.79
CA GLU A 48 9.82 -7.74 19.68
C GLU A 48 9.05 -7.82 18.35
N LEU A 49 9.19 -6.80 17.49
CA LEU A 49 8.69 -6.81 16.12
C LEU A 49 9.67 -7.52 15.18
N THR A 50 9.21 -8.60 14.55
CA THR A 50 9.91 -9.24 13.43
C THR A 50 9.15 -9.03 12.13
N VAL A 51 9.74 -8.31 11.19
CA VAL A 51 9.23 -8.16 9.83
C VAL A 51 9.76 -9.31 8.97
N VAL A 52 8.86 -10.12 8.44
CA VAL A 52 9.13 -11.18 7.48
C VAL A 52 8.81 -10.67 6.08
N VAL A 53 9.87 -10.47 5.30
CA VAL A 53 9.79 -10.04 3.91
C VAL A 53 9.63 -11.26 3.01
N LEU A 54 8.46 -11.37 2.39
CA LEU A 54 8.10 -12.43 1.46
C LEU A 54 8.42 -11.98 0.04
N SER A 55 9.65 -12.25 -0.43
CA SER A 55 10.16 -11.63 -1.65
C SER A 55 9.25 -11.86 -2.87
N PRO A 56 8.93 -10.81 -3.65
CA PRO A 56 8.38 -10.98 -4.99
C PRO A 56 9.44 -11.52 -5.95
N THR A 57 9.01 -12.00 -7.13
CA THR A 57 9.90 -12.45 -8.21
C THR A 57 10.33 -11.32 -9.13
N ASP A 58 9.57 -10.24 -9.19
CA ASP A 58 9.87 -9.05 -10.00
C ASP A 58 11.16 -8.35 -9.50
N PRO A 59 12.20 -8.18 -10.35
CA PRO A 59 13.48 -7.60 -9.95
C PRO A 59 13.37 -6.18 -9.39
N MET A 60 12.52 -5.34 -9.99
CA MET A 60 12.32 -3.96 -9.56
C MET A 60 11.75 -3.92 -8.14
N SER A 61 10.63 -4.62 -7.92
CA SER A 61 9.96 -4.69 -6.62
C SER A 61 10.86 -5.29 -5.55
N ARG A 62 11.68 -6.27 -5.92
CA ARG A 62 12.69 -6.85 -5.03
C ARG A 62 13.78 -5.84 -4.65
N GLY A 63 14.25 -5.03 -5.60
CA GLY A 63 15.21 -3.95 -5.35
C GLY A 63 14.69 -2.90 -4.38
N GLN A 64 13.50 -2.35 -4.63
CA GLN A 64 12.87 -1.39 -3.72
C GLN A 64 12.65 -1.97 -2.32
N LEU A 65 12.24 -3.24 -2.25
CA LEU A 65 11.97 -3.91 -0.98
C LEU A 65 13.26 -4.17 -0.18
N ARG A 66 14.40 -4.39 -0.84
CA ARG A 66 15.71 -4.43 -0.17
C ARG A 66 16.08 -3.08 0.44
N ARG A 67 15.87 -1.98 -0.29
CA ARG A 67 16.10 -0.63 0.22
C ARG A 67 15.20 -0.30 1.40
N MET A 68 13.92 -0.69 1.34
CA MET A 68 13.01 -0.57 2.48
C MET A 68 13.43 -1.47 3.66
N ALA A 69 13.96 -2.66 3.41
CA ALA A 69 14.45 -3.56 4.47
C ALA A 69 15.71 -3.02 5.15
N GLU A 70 16.61 -2.35 4.42
CA GLU A 70 17.74 -1.62 5.00
C GLU A 70 17.23 -0.50 5.89
N LEU A 71 16.33 0.34 5.38
CA LEU A 71 15.71 1.44 6.13
C LEU A 71 14.99 0.96 7.40
N ALA A 72 14.28 -0.17 7.34
CA ALA A 72 13.65 -0.77 8.52
C ALA A 72 14.67 -1.24 9.57
N ARG A 73 15.82 -1.80 9.15
CA ARG A 73 16.90 -2.19 10.06
C ARG A 73 17.56 -0.98 10.71
N ASP A 74 17.79 0.08 9.94
CA ASP A 74 18.34 1.34 10.45
C ASP A 74 17.40 1.99 11.47
N ALA A 75 16.08 1.79 11.32
CA ALA A 75 15.06 2.17 12.29
C ALA A 75 14.92 1.18 13.48
N GLY A 76 15.84 0.22 13.65
CA GLY A 76 15.86 -0.72 14.77
C GLY A 76 14.92 -1.92 14.65
N THR A 77 14.28 -2.14 13.50
CA THR A 77 13.35 -3.26 13.30
C THR A 77 14.08 -4.54 12.84
N ARG A 78 13.75 -5.70 13.43
CA ARG A 78 14.29 -6.98 12.99
C ARG A 78 13.66 -7.40 11.66
N VAL A 79 14.46 -7.51 10.60
CA VAL A 79 13.99 -7.92 9.26
C VAL A 79 14.54 -9.28 8.86
N ARG A 80 13.64 -10.23 8.60
CA ARG A 80 13.92 -11.57 8.08
C ARG A 80 13.45 -11.67 6.63
N TRP A 81 14.36 -12.02 5.72
CA TRP A 81 14.06 -12.16 4.29
C TRP A 81 13.77 -13.62 3.93
N GLU A 82 12.67 -13.89 3.24
CA GLU A 82 12.23 -15.23 2.87
C GLU A 82 12.00 -15.35 1.36
N GLU A 83 12.65 -16.34 0.74
CA GLU A 83 12.53 -16.68 -0.67
C GLU A 83 11.29 -17.56 -0.94
N ALA A 84 10.14 -17.13 -0.44
CA ALA A 84 8.89 -17.90 -0.45
C ALA A 84 8.41 -18.33 -1.86
N ARG A 85 8.95 -17.71 -2.92
CA ARG A 85 8.57 -17.91 -4.33
C ARG A 85 9.70 -18.48 -5.21
N GLY A 86 10.85 -18.83 -4.63
CA GLY A 86 12.06 -19.24 -5.36
C GLY A 86 12.10 -20.68 -5.89
N GLY A 87 11.01 -21.45 -5.77
CA GLY A 87 10.95 -22.84 -6.24
C GLY A 87 9.71 -23.59 -5.73
N LEU A 88 9.54 -24.83 -6.21
CA LEU A 88 8.37 -25.68 -5.87
C LEU A 88 8.30 -26.04 -4.37
N THR A 89 9.45 -26.18 -3.70
CA THR A 89 9.54 -26.53 -2.27
C THR A 89 9.72 -25.32 -1.35
N ALA A 90 10.02 -24.15 -1.90
CA ALA A 90 10.31 -22.94 -1.15
C ALA A 90 9.17 -22.49 -0.20
N PRO A 91 7.87 -22.61 -0.59
CA PRO A 91 6.75 -22.37 0.31
C PRO A 91 6.79 -23.24 1.58
N LEU A 92 7.07 -24.54 1.44
CA LEU A 92 7.09 -25.49 2.55
C LEU A 92 8.25 -25.21 3.50
N HIS A 93 9.44 -24.95 2.95
CA HIS A 93 10.62 -24.61 3.73
C HIS A 93 10.40 -23.33 4.55
N THR A 94 9.86 -22.29 3.91
CA THR A 94 9.57 -21.01 4.57
C THR A 94 8.52 -21.18 5.67
N ILE A 95 7.44 -21.94 5.43
CA ILE A 95 6.43 -22.23 6.47
C ILE A 95 7.06 -22.99 7.63
N GLY A 96 7.84 -24.04 7.36
CA GLY A 96 8.53 -24.82 8.39
C GLY A 96 9.46 -23.95 9.24
N GLY A 97 10.27 -23.10 8.58
CA GLY A 97 11.20 -22.18 9.24
C GLY A 97 10.55 -21.02 10.00
N LEU A 98 9.30 -20.66 9.68
CA LEU A 98 8.55 -19.62 10.38
C LEU A 98 7.63 -20.18 11.48
N THR A 99 7.27 -21.47 11.42
CA THR A 99 6.30 -22.09 12.32
C THR A 99 6.55 -21.83 13.81
N PRO A 100 7.78 -21.97 14.35
CA PRO A 100 8.05 -21.68 15.76
C PRO A 100 7.76 -20.23 16.14
N THR A 101 8.15 -19.28 15.29
CA THR A 101 7.90 -17.85 15.50
C THR A 101 6.40 -17.55 15.43
N LEU A 102 5.68 -18.10 14.45
CA LEU A 102 4.24 -17.86 14.30
C LEU A 102 3.38 -18.47 15.40
N ARG A 103 3.83 -19.57 16.00
CA ARG A 103 3.14 -20.18 17.14
C ARG A 103 3.35 -19.40 18.44
N ARG A 104 4.43 -18.63 18.53
CA ARG A 104 4.75 -17.76 19.68
C ARG A 104 4.22 -16.34 19.51
N ALA A 105 3.95 -15.92 18.28
CA ALA A 105 3.41 -14.59 18.00
C ALA A 105 2.03 -14.43 18.65
N ASP A 106 1.92 -13.39 19.47
CA ASP A 106 0.66 -12.96 20.08
C ASP A 106 -0.16 -12.11 19.08
N ARG A 107 0.55 -11.41 18.18
CA ARG A 107 -0.01 -10.54 17.15
C ARG A 107 0.60 -10.79 15.77
N ILE A 108 -0.25 -10.73 14.73
CA ILE A 108 0.18 -10.77 13.33
C ILE A 108 -0.22 -9.48 12.61
N VAL A 109 0.73 -8.89 11.88
CA VAL A 109 0.50 -7.74 11.00
C VAL A 109 0.64 -8.19 9.55
N MET A 110 -0.22 -7.72 8.65
CA MET A 110 -0.17 -8.08 7.23
C MET A 110 -0.63 -6.95 6.32
N GLY A 111 -0.06 -6.86 5.12
CA GLY A 111 -0.49 -5.89 4.11
C GLY A 111 -1.65 -6.36 3.23
N ASP A 112 -1.56 -7.55 2.65
CA ASP A 112 -2.62 -8.09 1.77
C ASP A 112 -3.35 -9.28 2.44
N PRO A 113 -4.58 -9.10 2.97
CA PRO A 113 -5.36 -10.19 3.56
C PRO A 113 -5.83 -11.23 2.53
N PHE A 114 -5.73 -10.92 1.22
CA PHE A 114 -6.04 -11.84 0.13
C PHE A 114 -4.81 -12.62 -0.37
N SER A 115 -3.61 -12.33 0.14
CA SER A 115 -2.42 -13.09 -0.21
C SER A 115 -2.57 -14.54 0.25
N ARG A 116 -2.60 -15.47 -0.71
CA ARG A 116 -2.68 -16.91 -0.42
C ARG A 116 -1.57 -17.37 0.53
N TYR A 117 -0.38 -16.77 0.40
CA TYR A 117 0.75 -17.13 1.22
C TYR A 117 0.53 -16.69 2.67
N VAL A 118 0.10 -15.44 2.87
CA VAL A 118 -0.30 -14.93 4.20
C VAL A 118 -1.45 -15.76 4.79
N GLN A 119 -2.48 -16.08 3.99
CA GLN A 119 -3.60 -16.91 4.42
C GLN A 119 -3.15 -18.29 4.92
N LEU A 120 -2.17 -18.91 4.25
CA LEU A 120 -1.58 -20.17 4.68
C LEU A 120 -0.82 -20.03 6.01
N LEU A 121 0.02 -19.00 6.15
CA LEU A 121 0.75 -18.71 7.40
C LEU A 121 -0.21 -18.43 8.57
N LEU A 122 -1.34 -17.77 8.30
CA LEU A 122 -2.39 -17.55 9.30
C LEU A 122 -3.00 -18.85 9.81
N THR A 123 -3.04 -19.93 9.02
CA THR A 123 -3.52 -21.23 9.53
C THR A 123 -2.62 -21.82 10.62
N VAL A 124 -1.32 -21.53 10.55
CA VAL A 124 -0.29 -21.99 11.49
C VAL A 124 -0.20 -21.11 12.74
N ALA A 125 -0.39 -19.80 12.57
CA ALA A 125 -0.32 -18.83 13.66
C ALA A 125 -1.33 -19.12 14.78
N ARG A 126 -1.06 -18.68 16.02
CA ARG A 126 -2.01 -18.76 17.14
C ARG A 126 -2.47 -17.40 17.66
N ALA A 127 -1.90 -16.34 17.11
CA ALA A 127 -2.28 -14.96 17.38
C ALA A 127 -3.79 -14.75 17.28
N ARG A 128 -4.32 -14.00 18.23
CA ARG A 128 -5.73 -13.58 18.30
C ARG A 128 -5.91 -12.12 17.91
N ASP A 129 -4.81 -11.40 17.85
CA ASP A 129 -4.72 -10.00 17.52
C ASP A 129 -4.14 -9.87 16.11
N LEU A 130 -4.92 -9.32 15.20
CA LEU A 130 -4.58 -9.21 13.79
C LEU A 130 -4.65 -7.75 13.35
N VAL A 131 -3.61 -7.30 12.68
CA VAL A 131 -3.54 -5.95 12.11
C VAL A 131 -3.39 -6.04 10.60
N VAL A 132 -4.28 -5.37 9.88
CA VAL A 132 -4.18 -5.17 8.44
C VAL A 132 -3.65 -3.77 8.20
N VAL A 133 -2.42 -3.66 7.70
CA VAL A 133 -1.86 -2.37 7.27
C VAL A 133 -2.21 -2.11 5.81
N ASP A 134 -2.20 -0.83 5.44
CA ASP A 134 -2.58 -0.41 4.10
C ASP A 134 -1.72 -1.05 2.99
N ASP A 135 -2.38 -1.59 1.97
CA ASP A 135 -1.78 -2.03 0.69
C ASP A 135 -2.51 -1.35 -0.50
N GLY A 136 -3.22 -0.26 -0.21
CA GLY A 136 -4.04 0.47 -1.17
C GLY A 136 -5.39 -0.18 -1.39
N THR A 137 -5.68 -0.57 -2.62
CA THR A 137 -7.03 -1.01 -3.04
C THR A 137 -7.48 -2.30 -2.39
N ALA A 138 -6.53 -3.18 -2.03
CA ALA A 138 -6.83 -4.43 -1.31
C ALA A 138 -7.40 -4.16 0.07
N THR A 139 -6.94 -3.14 0.78
CA THR A 139 -7.43 -2.78 2.12
C THR A 139 -8.87 -2.27 2.05
N MET A 140 -9.18 -1.41 1.08
CA MET A 140 -10.56 -0.94 0.85
C MET A 140 -11.51 -2.09 0.50
N GLU A 141 -11.06 -3.02 -0.35
CA GLU A 141 -11.85 -4.21 -0.70
C GLU A 141 -12.10 -5.09 0.52
N PHE A 142 -11.09 -5.30 1.37
CA PHE A 142 -11.20 -6.09 2.59
C PHE A 142 -12.25 -5.52 3.56
N VAL A 143 -12.17 -4.22 3.85
CA VAL A 143 -13.14 -3.53 4.73
C VAL A 143 -14.55 -3.62 4.16
N SER A 144 -14.68 -3.37 2.86
CA SER A 144 -15.93 -3.45 2.10
C SER A 144 -16.57 -4.86 2.15
N GLN A 145 -15.76 -5.92 2.09
CA GLN A 145 -16.24 -7.30 2.19
C GLN A 145 -16.58 -7.71 3.63
N LEU A 146 -15.83 -7.22 4.63
CA LEU A 146 -16.17 -7.44 6.04
C LEU A 146 -17.49 -6.78 6.41
N ALA A 147 -17.70 -5.52 6.03
CA ALA A 147 -18.93 -4.78 6.30
C ALA A 147 -20.18 -5.45 5.69
N ARG A 148 -20.03 -6.11 4.53
CA ARG A 148 -21.12 -6.84 3.85
C ARG A 148 -21.26 -8.32 4.26
N GLY A 149 -20.40 -8.82 5.14
CA GLY A 149 -20.36 -10.25 5.47
C GLY A 149 -19.99 -11.15 4.28
N GLU A 150 -19.33 -10.62 3.26
CA GLU A 150 -19.01 -11.32 2.01
C GLU A 150 -17.73 -12.20 2.11
N ARG A 151 -17.58 -13.15 1.17
CA ARG A 151 -16.40 -14.02 1.08
C ARG A 151 -15.15 -13.21 0.70
N LEU A 152 -14.07 -13.37 1.50
CA LEU A 152 -12.72 -12.83 1.27
C LEU A 152 -12.05 -13.38 -0.01
N VAL A 153 -12.51 -12.92 -1.17
CA VAL A 153 -11.98 -13.28 -2.49
C VAL A 153 -11.73 -11.99 -3.26
N ARG A 154 -10.49 -11.81 -3.73
CA ARG A 154 -10.08 -10.65 -4.55
C ARG A 154 -10.95 -10.54 -5.80
N TRP A 155 -11.57 -9.38 -6.02
CA TRP A 155 -12.63 -9.17 -6.99
C TRP A 155 -12.21 -9.38 -8.44
N HIS A 156 -10.93 -9.10 -8.77
CA HIS A 156 -10.35 -9.39 -10.08
C HIS A 156 -10.44 -10.87 -10.48
N ARG A 157 -10.77 -11.76 -9.54
CA ARG A 157 -10.93 -13.20 -9.77
C ARG A 157 -12.40 -13.64 -9.81
N ARG A 158 -13.38 -12.75 -9.59
CA ARG A 158 -14.82 -13.07 -9.73
C ARG A 158 -15.28 -13.18 -11.20
N GLY A 159 -14.41 -12.95 -12.19
CA GLY A 159 -14.74 -13.04 -13.63
C GLY A 159 -13.86 -13.98 -14.47
N SER A 160 -12.68 -14.38 -14.00
CA SER A 160 -11.87 -15.42 -14.66
C SER A 160 -12.28 -16.78 -14.11
N ARG A 161 -12.71 -17.72 -14.95
CA ARG A 161 -13.07 -19.11 -14.58
C ARG A 161 -12.23 -19.59 -13.38
N ALA A 162 -12.89 -19.87 -12.26
CA ALA A 162 -12.23 -20.36 -11.05
C ALA A 162 -11.38 -21.59 -11.42
N GLY A 163 -10.06 -21.42 -11.48
CA GLY A 163 -9.16 -22.50 -11.86
C GLY A 163 -9.17 -23.58 -10.78
N ALA A 164 -8.83 -24.83 -11.13
CA ALA A 164 -8.76 -25.94 -10.17
C ALA A 164 -7.95 -25.61 -8.89
N ARG A 165 -6.92 -24.75 -9.01
CA ARG A 165 -6.12 -24.26 -7.87
C ARG A 165 -6.89 -23.35 -6.90
N ASP A 166 -7.91 -22.62 -7.34
CA ASP A 166 -8.75 -21.79 -6.46
C ASP A 166 -9.67 -22.65 -5.59
N LEU A 167 -10.23 -23.74 -6.13
CA LEU A 167 -11.04 -24.70 -5.37
C LEU A 167 -10.21 -25.44 -4.32
N LEU A 168 -8.99 -25.86 -4.66
CA LEU A 168 -8.07 -26.52 -3.72
C LEU A 168 -7.66 -25.62 -2.54
N PHE A 169 -7.63 -24.29 -2.75
CA PHE A 169 -7.23 -23.32 -1.73
C PHE A 169 -8.41 -22.78 -0.90
N ALA A 170 -9.64 -23.06 -1.31
CA ALA A 170 -10.87 -22.62 -0.64
C ALA A 170 -10.90 -22.89 0.89
N PRO A 171 -10.51 -24.07 1.42
CA PRO A 171 -10.53 -24.30 2.87
C PRO A 171 -9.52 -23.42 3.62
N VAL A 172 -8.35 -23.13 3.02
CA VAL A 172 -7.33 -22.25 3.60
C VAL A 172 -7.86 -20.82 3.64
N SER A 173 -8.42 -20.33 2.54
CA SER A 173 -9.04 -19.00 2.49
C SER A 173 -10.20 -18.86 3.47
N ALA A 174 -11.03 -19.91 3.63
CA ALA A 174 -12.11 -19.91 4.61
C ALA A 174 -11.60 -19.88 6.06
N ALA A 175 -10.54 -20.63 6.37
CA ALA A 175 -9.92 -20.62 7.69
C ALA A 175 -9.27 -19.26 8.03
N ALA A 176 -8.56 -18.67 7.06
CA ALA A 176 -7.98 -17.33 7.19
C ALA A 176 -9.07 -16.27 7.38
N ARG A 177 -10.17 -16.34 6.61
CA ARG A 177 -11.34 -15.47 6.79
C ARG A 177 -11.90 -15.54 8.20
N ARG A 178 -12.13 -16.74 8.73
CA ARG A 178 -12.65 -16.90 10.09
C ARG A 178 -11.74 -16.26 11.14
N ARG A 179 -10.43 -16.19 10.88
CA ARG A 179 -9.46 -15.52 11.76
C ARG A 179 -9.52 -14.01 11.61
N LEU A 180 -9.69 -13.51 10.38
CA LEU A 180 -9.81 -12.08 10.05
C LEU A 180 -11.20 -11.49 10.34
N THR A 181 -12.15 -12.29 10.83
CA THR A 181 -13.45 -11.82 11.31
C THR A 181 -13.38 -11.60 12.83
N PRO A 182 -13.73 -10.40 13.32
CA PRO A 182 -13.82 -10.12 14.75
C PRO A 182 -14.67 -11.14 15.50
N ALA A 183 -14.28 -11.45 16.73
CA ALA A 183 -15.07 -12.27 17.63
C ALA A 183 -14.72 -11.93 19.08
N ARG A 184 -15.49 -12.45 20.04
CA ARG A 184 -15.33 -12.18 21.48
C ARG A 184 -13.91 -12.43 22.07
N ARG A 185 -13.01 -13.08 21.33
CA ARG A 185 -11.62 -13.35 21.70
C ARG A 185 -10.64 -13.08 20.55
N ARG A 186 -11.04 -12.27 19.56
CA ARG A 186 -10.24 -11.94 18.37
C ARG A 186 -10.44 -10.49 18.02
N ASP A 187 -9.34 -9.76 18.06
CA ASP A 187 -9.29 -8.35 17.77
C ASP A 187 -8.71 -8.18 16.37
N VAL A 188 -9.35 -7.33 15.58
CA VAL A 188 -8.93 -7.01 14.21
C VAL A 188 -8.80 -5.50 14.12
N GLU A 189 -7.60 -5.04 13.82
CA GLU A 189 -7.30 -3.65 13.51
C GLU A 189 -7.07 -3.49 12.00
N VAL A 190 -7.58 -2.39 11.44
CA VAL A 190 -7.22 -1.89 10.11
C VAL A 190 -6.50 -0.57 10.28
N PHE A 191 -5.22 -0.53 9.92
CA PHE A 191 -4.39 0.66 9.94
C PHE A 191 -4.22 1.19 8.51
N SER A 192 -4.94 2.25 8.16
CA SER A 192 -5.04 2.71 6.77
C SER A 192 -5.08 4.23 6.65
N ALA A 193 -4.54 4.74 5.54
CA ALA A 193 -4.65 6.13 5.13
C ALA A 193 -5.92 6.39 4.32
N MET A 194 -6.59 5.33 3.86
CA MET A 194 -7.84 5.43 3.11
C MET A 194 -9.00 5.75 4.06
N PRO A 195 -9.94 6.61 3.66
CA PRO A 195 -11.14 6.88 4.45
C PRO A 195 -12.06 5.64 4.41
N VAL A 196 -12.00 4.81 5.44
CA VAL A 196 -12.81 3.59 5.55
C VAL A 196 -13.65 3.63 6.83
N GLU A 197 -14.93 3.26 6.70
CA GLU A 197 -15.82 3.09 7.84
C GLU A 197 -15.46 1.80 8.59
N ALA A 198 -15.45 1.86 9.91
CA ALA A 198 -15.13 0.71 10.76
C ALA A 198 -16.26 -0.33 10.73
N PRO A 199 -16.01 -1.56 10.23
CA PRO A 199 -16.97 -2.65 10.36
C PRO A 199 -17.19 -3.01 11.83
N GLU A 200 -18.33 -3.64 12.14
CA GLU A 200 -18.65 -4.07 13.50
C GLU A 200 -17.54 -4.97 14.09
N GLY A 201 -17.04 -4.59 15.27
CA GLY A 201 -15.96 -5.30 15.97
C GLY A 201 -14.55 -5.11 15.40
N VAL A 202 -14.37 -4.29 14.35
CA VAL A 202 -13.06 -3.93 13.79
C VAL A 202 -12.64 -2.55 14.30
N THR A 203 -11.41 -2.43 14.77
CA THR A 203 -10.83 -1.11 15.08
C THR A 203 -10.20 -0.53 13.81
N VAL A 204 -10.63 0.65 13.37
CA VAL A 204 -9.95 1.38 12.29
C VAL A 204 -9.07 2.45 12.91
N THR A 205 -7.78 2.42 12.58
CA THR A 205 -6.82 3.45 12.99
C THR A 205 -6.31 4.20 11.77
N PRO A 206 -6.38 5.54 11.77
CA PRO A 206 -5.86 6.33 10.66
C PRO A 206 -4.33 6.26 10.63
N ASN A 207 -3.78 5.87 9.48
CA ASN A 207 -2.37 6.08 9.18
C ASN A 207 -2.17 7.53 8.78
N THR A 208 -1.60 8.32 9.69
CA THR A 208 -1.36 9.75 9.44
C THR A 208 -0.03 10.02 8.75
N PHE A 209 0.82 9.02 8.46
CA PHE A 209 2.21 9.22 8.00
C PHE A 209 3.08 10.04 8.97
N GLY A 210 2.79 9.94 10.27
CA GLY A 210 3.51 10.69 11.31
C GLY A 210 4.99 10.33 11.39
N TRP A 211 5.32 9.04 11.27
CA TRP A 211 6.70 8.58 11.33
C TRP A 211 7.49 9.02 10.10
N THR A 212 6.91 8.91 8.90
CA THR A 212 7.52 9.40 7.66
C THR A 212 7.83 10.89 7.76
N ARG A 213 6.90 11.70 8.26
CA ARG A 213 7.13 13.14 8.42
C ARG A 213 8.25 13.45 9.40
N ALA A 214 8.32 12.73 10.52
CA ALA A 214 9.32 12.95 11.55
C ALA A 214 10.73 12.55 11.11
N ASN A 215 10.86 11.55 10.24
CA ASN A 215 12.16 10.96 9.88
C ASN A 215 12.67 11.35 8.49
N PHE A 216 11.81 11.86 7.61
CA PHE A 216 12.19 12.23 6.25
C PHE A 216 11.72 13.66 5.90
N GLY A 217 12.65 14.45 5.36
CA GLY A 217 12.39 15.82 4.92
C GLY A 217 12.60 16.88 6.02
N PRO A 218 12.01 18.08 5.87
CA PRO A 218 11.12 18.49 4.78
C PRO A 218 11.83 18.55 3.42
N PRO A 219 11.10 18.40 2.31
CA PRO A 219 11.70 18.39 0.98
C PRO A 219 12.09 19.80 0.53
N ARG A 220 13.11 19.88 -0.32
CA ARG A 220 13.39 21.10 -1.09
C ARG A 220 12.33 21.26 -2.18
N LEU A 221 11.59 22.38 -2.13
CA LEU A 221 10.57 22.70 -3.12
C LEU A 221 11.18 23.29 -4.39
N THR A 222 10.71 22.85 -5.56
CA THR A 222 11.01 23.47 -6.85
C THR A 222 9.86 24.39 -7.29
N LYS A 223 10.10 25.25 -8.28
CA LYS A 223 9.10 26.23 -8.74
C LYS A 223 7.96 25.62 -9.57
N GLY A 224 8.16 24.44 -10.14
CA GLY A 224 7.20 23.78 -11.05
C GLY A 224 6.37 22.69 -10.39
N ALA A 225 5.82 21.83 -11.24
CA ALA A 225 5.07 20.65 -10.84
C ALA A 225 5.84 19.36 -11.16
N ASP A 226 5.46 18.29 -10.47
CA ASP A 226 5.83 16.93 -10.84
C ASP A 226 4.57 16.16 -11.24
N LEU A 227 4.71 15.17 -12.13
CA LEU A 227 3.61 14.30 -12.54
C LEU A 227 3.89 12.85 -12.15
N VAL A 228 2.91 12.21 -11.53
CA VAL A 228 2.98 10.81 -11.09
C VAL A 228 2.38 9.91 -12.15
N GLY A 229 3.18 8.95 -12.60
CA GLY A 229 2.78 7.95 -13.57
C GLY A 229 1.85 6.89 -12.99
N THR A 230 1.25 6.10 -13.89
CA THR A 230 0.31 5.04 -13.53
C THR A 230 0.53 3.80 -14.41
N SER A 231 0.08 2.64 -13.92
CA SER A 231 0.12 1.38 -14.69
C SER A 231 -1.10 1.15 -15.58
N LEU A 232 -2.01 2.12 -15.70
CA LEU A 232 -3.29 1.89 -16.39
C LEU A 232 -3.12 1.50 -17.86
N VAL A 233 -2.12 2.07 -18.53
CA VAL A 233 -1.73 1.71 -19.90
C VAL A 233 -1.22 0.25 -19.97
N GLU A 234 -0.34 -0.13 -19.04
CA GLU A 234 0.24 -1.47 -18.96
C GLU A 234 -0.79 -2.55 -18.64
N THR A 235 -1.83 -2.18 -17.87
CA THR A 235 -2.97 -3.06 -17.60
C THR A 235 -3.99 -3.07 -18.72
N GLY A 236 -3.79 -2.27 -19.78
CA GLY A 236 -4.70 -2.15 -20.92
C GLY A 236 -6.01 -1.42 -20.59
N VAL A 237 -6.11 -0.73 -19.46
CA VAL A 237 -7.32 0.02 -19.07
C VAL A 237 -7.43 1.30 -19.89
N VAL A 238 -6.29 1.97 -20.13
CA VAL A 238 -6.22 3.26 -20.83
C VAL A 238 -5.44 3.11 -22.12
N ASP A 239 -5.91 3.77 -23.18
CA ASP A 239 -5.24 3.87 -24.47
C ASP A 239 -3.85 4.58 -24.35
N PRO A 240 -2.76 3.98 -24.85
CA PRO A 240 -1.42 4.55 -24.72
C PRO A 240 -1.25 5.94 -25.36
N GLU A 241 -1.83 6.18 -26.54
CA GLU A 241 -1.66 7.45 -27.27
C GLU A 241 -2.42 8.59 -26.60
N SER A 242 -3.65 8.30 -26.14
CA SER A 242 -4.46 9.22 -25.34
C SER A 242 -3.72 9.62 -24.06
N TYR A 243 -3.14 8.64 -23.36
CA TYR A 243 -2.34 8.88 -22.15
C TYR A 243 -1.12 9.77 -22.40
N LEU A 244 -0.33 9.46 -23.43
CA LEU A 244 0.87 10.25 -23.76
C LEU A 244 0.52 11.68 -24.18
N THR A 245 -0.58 11.85 -24.91
CA THR A 245 -1.10 13.18 -25.29
C THR A 245 -1.47 13.99 -24.07
N ALA A 246 -2.22 13.39 -23.14
CA ALA A 246 -2.62 14.01 -21.88
C ALA A 246 -1.43 14.42 -21.01
N VAL A 247 -0.44 13.53 -20.83
CA VAL A 247 0.80 13.87 -20.10
C VAL A 247 1.48 15.09 -20.73
N GLY A 248 1.55 15.17 -22.06
CA GLY A 248 2.12 16.33 -22.75
C GLY A 248 1.31 17.62 -22.54
N MET A 249 -0.02 17.54 -22.52
CA MET A 249 -0.89 18.70 -22.24
C MET A 249 -0.74 19.18 -20.80
N LEU A 250 -0.85 18.27 -19.83
CA LEU A 250 -0.66 18.55 -18.40
C LEU A 250 0.72 19.14 -18.13
N ALA A 251 1.76 18.62 -18.78
CA ALA A 251 3.12 19.11 -18.61
C ALA A 251 3.26 20.57 -19.00
N ARG A 252 2.68 20.97 -20.14
CA ARG A 252 2.70 22.37 -20.60
C ARG A 252 1.82 23.27 -19.73
N ALA A 253 0.62 22.81 -19.39
CA ALA A 253 -0.35 23.61 -18.64
C ALA A 253 0.11 23.93 -17.21
N HIS A 254 0.83 23.00 -16.57
CA HIS A 254 1.23 23.12 -15.17
C HIS A 254 2.73 23.28 -14.94
N GLY A 255 3.52 23.43 -16.02
CA GLY A 255 4.98 23.55 -15.91
C GLY A 255 5.60 22.33 -15.23
N VAL A 256 5.18 21.13 -15.63
CA VAL A 256 5.76 19.89 -15.10
C VAL A 256 7.18 19.76 -15.62
N THR A 257 8.12 19.46 -14.73
CA THR A 257 9.53 19.23 -15.11
C THR A 257 9.95 17.77 -15.00
N ARG A 258 9.28 16.99 -14.14
CA ARG A 258 9.64 15.61 -13.86
C ARG A 258 8.43 14.69 -13.87
N TYR A 259 8.65 13.47 -14.35
CA TYR A 259 7.68 12.39 -14.39
C TYR A 259 8.15 11.25 -13.49
N PHE A 260 7.46 11.03 -12.37
CA PHE A 260 7.71 9.89 -11.48
C PHE A 260 7.06 8.64 -12.04
N ALA A 261 7.86 7.83 -12.72
CA ALA A 261 7.41 6.61 -13.36
C ALA A 261 6.90 5.59 -12.34
N HIS A 262 5.73 5.03 -12.61
CA HIS A 262 5.23 3.88 -11.90
C HIS A 262 6.05 2.63 -12.28
N ARG A 263 6.36 1.78 -11.30
CA ARG A 263 7.26 0.63 -11.44
C ARG A 263 6.93 -0.37 -12.56
N ARG A 264 5.66 -0.42 -12.98
CA ARG A 264 5.20 -1.32 -14.04
C ARG A 264 5.38 -0.73 -15.44
N GLU A 265 5.64 0.58 -15.56
CA GLU A 265 5.70 1.25 -16.85
C GLU A 265 6.86 0.73 -17.70
N SER A 266 6.56 0.45 -18.97
CA SER A 266 7.55 -0.11 -19.89
C SER A 266 8.63 0.93 -20.23
N ALA A 267 9.85 0.45 -20.46
CA ALA A 267 10.95 1.32 -20.88
C ALA A 267 10.65 2.04 -22.20
N GLU A 268 9.98 1.36 -23.13
CA GLU A 268 9.55 1.92 -24.42
C GLU A 268 8.59 3.09 -24.24
N LYS A 269 7.52 2.92 -23.44
CA LYS A 269 6.55 3.99 -23.17
C LYS A 269 7.23 5.20 -22.54
N LEU A 270 8.12 4.97 -21.58
CA LEU A 270 8.85 6.03 -20.88
C LEU A 270 9.85 6.75 -21.80
N HIS A 271 10.50 6.05 -22.72
CA HIS A 271 11.34 6.66 -23.73
C HIS A 271 10.53 7.56 -24.67
N THR A 272 9.39 7.07 -25.16
CA THR A 272 8.46 7.86 -25.99
C THR A 272 7.93 9.08 -25.24
N LEU A 273 7.57 8.94 -23.97
CA LEU A 273 7.15 10.04 -23.11
C LEU A 273 8.24 11.11 -23.00
N HIS A 274 9.48 10.71 -22.69
CA HIS A 274 10.61 11.63 -22.62
C HIS A 274 10.83 12.34 -23.97
N ALA A 275 10.85 11.60 -25.08
CA ALA A 275 11.06 12.17 -26.40
C ALA A 275 9.97 13.18 -26.81
N ARG A 276 8.70 12.94 -26.42
CA ARG A 276 7.57 13.83 -26.76
C ARG A 276 7.46 15.06 -25.86
N THR A 277 7.89 14.96 -24.61
CA THR A 277 7.58 15.98 -23.58
C THR A 277 8.81 16.69 -23.03
N GLY A 278 10.00 16.12 -23.19
CA GLY A 278 11.24 16.60 -22.58
C GLY A 278 11.30 16.41 -21.05
N LEU A 279 10.31 15.75 -20.44
CA LEU A 279 10.27 15.55 -18.99
C LEU A 279 11.41 14.65 -18.52
N GLU A 280 12.00 14.99 -17.38
CA GLU A 280 12.93 14.11 -16.68
C GLU A 280 12.16 12.91 -16.12
N VAL A 281 12.42 11.72 -16.64
CA VAL A 281 11.79 10.49 -16.15
C VAL A 281 12.56 9.99 -14.92
N VAL A 282 11.91 10.09 -13.76
CA VAL A 282 12.43 9.60 -12.48
C VAL A 282 11.86 8.22 -12.21
N ARG A 283 12.71 7.24 -11.90
CA ARG A 283 12.31 5.91 -11.45
C ARG A 283 12.62 5.76 -9.95
N PRO A 284 11.62 5.94 -9.06
CA PRO A 284 11.80 5.82 -7.62
C PRO A 284 12.40 4.47 -7.20
N ASP A 285 13.38 4.49 -6.29
CA ASP A 285 13.91 3.29 -5.62
C ASP A 285 13.22 3.00 -4.28
N LEU A 286 12.32 3.89 -3.85
CA LEU A 286 11.50 3.81 -2.64
C LEU A 286 10.04 4.20 -2.94
N PRO A 287 9.08 3.94 -2.03
CA PRO A 287 7.74 4.48 -2.11
C PRO A 287 7.73 6.00 -2.33
N LEU A 288 6.76 6.48 -3.11
CA LEU A 288 6.72 7.88 -3.55
C LEU A 288 6.57 8.85 -2.37
N GLU A 289 5.93 8.42 -1.28
CA GLU A 289 5.81 9.17 -0.03
C GLU A 289 7.18 9.53 0.54
N LEU A 290 8.12 8.58 0.52
CA LEU A 290 9.49 8.80 0.99
C LEU A 290 10.30 9.65 0.02
N ILE A 291 10.18 9.38 -1.28
CA ILE A 291 10.89 10.16 -2.31
C ILE A 291 10.43 11.61 -2.32
N ALA A 292 9.13 11.85 -2.29
CA ALA A 292 8.56 13.19 -2.24
C ALA A 292 8.96 13.92 -0.95
N ARG A 293 9.06 13.22 0.19
CA ARG A 293 9.52 13.83 1.45
C ARG A 293 11.01 14.14 1.51
N ARG A 294 11.86 13.32 0.89
CA ARG A 294 13.30 13.61 0.75
C ARG A 294 13.54 14.73 -0.26
N GLY A 295 12.71 14.77 -1.29
CA GLY A 295 12.79 15.75 -2.37
C GLY A 295 14.04 15.59 -3.25
N PRO A 296 14.28 16.53 -4.17
CA PRO A 296 13.43 17.69 -4.44
C PRO A 296 12.02 17.30 -4.91
N VAL A 297 11.03 18.17 -4.66
CA VAL A 297 9.63 17.99 -5.07
C VAL A 297 9.04 19.29 -5.60
N GLY A 298 8.18 19.23 -6.61
CA GLY A 298 7.41 20.36 -7.10
C GLY A 298 6.47 20.90 -6.02
N ARG A 299 6.11 22.18 -6.13
CA ARG A 299 5.05 22.77 -5.28
C ARG A 299 3.69 22.13 -5.53
N THR A 300 3.52 21.54 -6.71
CA THR A 300 2.32 20.79 -7.08
C THR A 300 2.71 19.41 -7.59
N ILE A 301 2.01 18.39 -7.13
CA ILE A 301 2.11 17.02 -7.65
C ILE A 301 0.80 16.68 -8.34
N LEU A 302 0.87 16.43 -9.63
CA LEU A 302 -0.23 15.94 -10.45
C LEU A 302 -0.23 14.42 -10.42
N SER A 303 -1.37 13.80 -10.18
CA SER A 303 -1.50 12.34 -10.22
C SER A 303 -2.79 11.95 -10.91
N PHE A 304 -2.72 11.01 -11.86
CA PHE A 304 -3.89 10.25 -12.27
C PHE A 304 -4.45 9.44 -11.10
N PRO A 305 -5.70 8.93 -11.17
CA PRO A 305 -6.33 8.23 -10.05
C PRO A 305 -5.48 7.01 -9.66
N SER A 306 -4.99 7.05 -8.42
CA SER A 306 -4.05 6.08 -7.86
C SER A 306 -4.09 6.21 -6.35
N THR A 307 -3.74 5.17 -5.60
CA THR A 307 -3.77 5.20 -4.13
C THR A 307 -2.89 6.29 -3.53
N VAL A 308 -1.89 6.79 -4.28
CA VAL A 308 -1.00 7.86 -3.82
C VAL A 308 -1.72 9.18 -3.55
N VAL A 309 -2.92 9.39 -4.14
CA VAL A 309 -3.70 10.61 -3.89
C VAL A 309 -4.24 10.69 -2.47
N HIS A 310 -4.30 9.55 -1.76
CA HIS A 310 -4.68 9.51 -0.34
C HIS A 310 -3.47 9.57 0.59
N THR A 311 -2.31 9.07 0.15
CA THR A 311 -1.12 8.96 1.00
C THR A 311 -0.22 10.19 0.91
N LEU A 312 0.00 10.74 -0.28
CA LEU A 312 0.87 11.91 -0.48
C LEU A 312 0.42 13.15 0.30
N PRO A 313 -0.89 13.52 0.36
CA PRO A 313 -1.31 14.67 1.17
C PRO A 313 -0.95 14.52 2.65
N LEU A 314 -1.06 13.30 3.19
CA LEU A 314 -0.71 12.99 4.59
C LEU A 314 0.80 13.00 4.81
N ALA A 315 1.55 12.36 3.91
CA ALA A 315 3.01 12.31 3.98
C ALA A 315 3.64 13.71 3.84
N LEU A 316 3.07 14.58 3.00
CA LEU A 316 3.57 15.93 2.71
C LEU A 316 2.89 17.03 3.54
N ALA A 317 2.06 16.68 4.51
CA ALA A 317 1.39 17.66 5.37
C ALA A 317 2.39 18.65 6.00
N GLY A 318 2.07 19.94 5.95
CA GLY A 318 2.92 21.02 6.47
C GLY A 318 4.09 21.42 5.58
N THR A 319 4.24 20.88 4.36
CA THR A 319 5.33 21.25 3.44
C THR A 319 4.98 22.39 2.46
N GLY A 320 3.70 22.71 2.31
CA GLY A 320 3.23 23.61 1.25
C GLY A 320 3.15 22.98 -0.14
N VAL A 321 3.33 21.66 -0.27
CA VAL A 321 3.05 20.92 -1.51
C VAL A 321 1.56 20.66 -1.65
N SER A 322 0.99 20.92 -2.82
CA SER A 322 -0.38 20.56 -3.19
C SER A 322 -0.42 19.31 -4.05
N VAL A 323 -1.41 18.45 -3.84
CA VAL A 323 -1.69 17.30 -4.70
C VAL A 323 -2.95 17.61 -5.51
N VAL A 324 -2.88 17.39 -6.82
CA VAL A 324 -3.97 17.61 -7.78
C VAL A 324 -4.24 16.31 -8.50
N VAL A 325 -5.51 15.92 -8.57
CA VAL A 325 -5.92 14.69 -9.27
C VAL A 325 -6.26 15.02 -10.72
N CYS A 326 -5.66 14.28 -11.64
CA CYS A 326 -5.93 14.37 -13.07
C CYS A 326 -6.99 13.33 -13.43
N ASP A 327 -8.19 13.77 -13.79
CA ASP A 327 -9.27 12.85 -14.15
C ASP A 327 -8.98 12.17 -15.50
N ILE A 328 -9.42 10.92 -15.64
CA ILE A 328 -9.28 10.17 -16.89
C ILE A 328 -10.54 10.39 -17.71
N ASP A 329 -10.40 10.90 -18.93
CA ASP A 329 -11.51 10.99 -19.87
C ASP A 329 -12.03 9.57 -20.17
N PRO A 330 -13.33 9.29 -19.99
CA PRO A 330 -13.92 7.98 -20.29
C PRO A 330 -13.63 7.49 -21.70
N ARG A 331 -13.40 8.40 -22.66
CA ARG A 331 -13.05 8.07 -24.05
C ARG A 331 -11.69 7.40 -24.20
N TRP A 332 -10.82 7.48 -23.19
CA TRP A 332 -9.52 6.80 -23.21
C TRP A 332 -9.61 5.34 -22.76
N LEU A 333 -10.75 4.92 -22.20
CA LEU A 333 -10.92 3.55 -21.75
C LEU A 333 -10.99 2.62 -22.95
N THR A 334 -10.16 1.58 -22.94
CA THR A 334 -10.16 0.59 -24.02
C THR A 334 -11.26 -0.45 -23.83
N ASP A 335 -11.54 -1.26 -24.85
CA ASP A 335 -12.46 -2.40 -24.77
C ASP A 335 -12.05 -3.46 -23.73
N LYS A 336 -10.78 -3.44 -23.29
CA LYS A 336 -10.26 -4.31 -22.22
C LYS A 336 -10.55 -3.77 -20.82
N ALA A 337 -10.94 -2.50 -20.70
CA ALA A 337 -11.34 -1.93 -19.43
C ALA A 337 -12.61 -2.65 -18.95
N SER A 338 -12.53 -3.30 -17.78
CA SER A 338 -13.73 -3.89 -17.20
C SER A 338 -14.78 -2.79 -16.97
N PRO A 339 -16.09 -3.08 -17.06
CA PRO A 339 -17.15 -2.10 -16.76
C PRO A 339 -17.05 -1.47 -15.35
N ARG A 340 -16.27 -2.05 -14.44
CA ARG A 340 -16.01 -1.55 -13.09
C ARG A 340 -14.76 -0.68 -12.97
N ALA A 341 -13.92 -0.60 -14.02
CA ALA A 341 -12.69 0.18 -13.99
C ALA A 341 -13.00 1.68 -13.84
N GLN A 342 -14.00 2.18 -14.56
CA GLN A 342 -14.45 3.56 -14.45
C GLN A 342 -14.96 3.89 -13.04
N GLY A 343 -15.90 3.11 -12.50
CA GLY A 343 -16.40 3.33 -11.14
C GLY A 343 -15.34 3.21 -10.05
N PHE A 344 -14.28 2.42 -10.27
CA PHE A 344 -13.13 2.37 -9.38
C PHE A 344 -12.29 3.65 -9.44
N LEU A 345 -11.98 4.15 -10.64
CA LEU A 345 -11.22 5.39 -10.83
C LEU A 345 -11.98 6.59 -10.24
N ASP A 346 -13.28 6.69 -10.54
CA ASP A 346 -14.17 7.72 -10.00
C ASP A 346 -14.26 7.62 -8.47
N GLY A 347 -14.32 6.40 -7.94
CA GLY A 347 -14.34 6.14 -6.50
C GLY A 347 -13.07 6.59 -5.78
N VAL A 348 -11.89 6.31 -6.35
CA VAL A 348 -10.60 6.76 -5.81
C VAL A 348 -10.53 8.30 -5.83
N THR A 349 -10.85 8.93 -6.97
CA THR A 349 -10.85 10.40 -7.05
C THR A 349 -11.84 11.01 -6.05
N GLY A 350 -13.09 10.52 -6.03
CA GLY A 350 -14.15 11.08 -5.19
C GLY A 350 -13.84 10.98 -3.70
N THR A 351 -13.36 9.82 -3.25
CA THR A 351 -13.00 9.62 -1.83
C THR A 351 -11.79 10.45 -1.42
N ALA A 352 -10.79 10.59 -2.29
CA ALA A 352 -9.61 11.42 -2.00
C ALA A 352 -9.95 12.90 -1.90
N ARG A 353 -10.81 13.40 -2.79
CA ARG A 353 -11.32 14.77 -2.75
C ARG A 353 -12.10 15.04 -1.48
N ALA A 354 -12.98 14.13 -1.09
CA ALA A 354 -13.76 14.28 0.14
C ALA A 354 -12.86 14.29 1.39
N ALA A 355 -11.82 13.46 1.42
CA ALA A 355 -10.92 13.34 2.57
C ALA A 355 -9.91 14.49 2.70
N HIS A 356 -9.43 15.04 1.59
CA HIS A 356 -8.29 15.99 1.59
C HIS A 356 -8.57 17.32 0.88
N GLY A 357 -9.77 17.53 0.34
CA GLY A 357 -10.11 18.76 -0.39
C GLY A 357 -9.31 18.93 -1.69
N LEU A 358 -8.93 17.83 -2.34
CA LEU A 358 -8.09 17.87 -3.55
C LEU A 358 -8.78 18.60 -4.71
N ALA A 359 -8.02 19.42 -5.41
CA ALA A 359 -8.44 19.97 -6.70
C ALA A 359 -8.37 18.89 -7.79
N THR A 360 -9.28 18.97 -8.77
CA THR A 360 -9.24 18.14 -9.97
C THR A 360 -8.99 18.97 -11.20
N VAL A 361 -8.29 18.36 -12.16
CA VAL A 361 -8.11 18.90 -13.51
C VAL A 361 -8.50 17.83 -14.52
N ALA A 362 -9.22 18.23 -15.57
CA ALA A 362 -9.46 17.36 -16.71
C ALA A 362 -8.14 17.23 -17.49
N ALA A 363 -7.75 16.00 -17.77
CA ALA A 363 -6.50 15.68 -18.43
C ALA A 363 -6.61 15.64 -19.96
#